data_AF-J9EMP5-F1
#
_entry.id   AF-J9EMP5-F1
#
_cell.length_a   1.000
_cell.length_b   1.000
_cell.length_c   1.000
_cell.angle_alpha   90.00
_cell.angle_beta   90.00
_cell.angle_gamma   90.00
#
_symmetry.space_group_name_H-M   'P 1'
#
loop_
_entity.id
_entity.type
_entity.pdbx_description
1 polymer ?
#
loop_
_entity_poly.entity_id
_entity_poly.type
_entity_poly.pdbx_seq_one_letter_code
_entity_poly.pdbx_strand_id
1 'polypeptide(L)'
;VCRASKQLLVIIERRPIFNVSKLNPGLVNYVDQLARINKLRRNILLMKCYFMCCKVARKQRILQNLKHRQHFVENSDMYSLIDLVDLYQGRLLPEKVRNVT
;
A
#
# COMPACT_ATOMS: atom_id res chain seq x y z
N VAL A 1 13.26 -0.92 -23.35
CA VAL A 1 12.14 0.06 -23.19
C VAL A 1 12.47 1.31 -24.00
N CYS A 2 11.56 1.83 -24.82
CA CYS A 2 11.82 3.04 -25.61
C CYS A 2 11.76 4.32 -24.75
N ARG A 3 12.23 5.46 -25.30
CA ARG A 3 12.28 6.76 -24.59
C ARG A 3 10.90 7.17 -24.04
N ALA A 4 9.86 7.10 -24.88
CA ALA A 4 8.50 7.48 -24.51
C ALA A 4 7.94 6.61 -23.38
N SER A 5 8.05 5.28 -23.46
CA SER A 5 7.62 4.39 -22.38
C SER A 5 8.43 4.59 -21.09
N LYS A 6 9.73 4.89 -21.16
CA LYS A 6 10.53 5.24 -19.97
C LYS A 6 10.05 6.55 -19.33
N GLN A 7 9.73 7.57 -20.12
CA GLN A 7 9.16 8.82 -19.61
C GLN A 7 7.78 8.61 -18.98
N LEU A 8 6.92 7.80 -19.61
CA LEU A 8 5.61 7.42 -19.08
C LEU A 8 5.75 6.73 -17.71
N LEU A 9 6.64 5.73 -17.59
CA LEU A 9 6.88 5.01 -16.33
C LEU A 9 7.27 5.95 -15.18
N VAL A 10 8.10 6.96 -15.43
CA VAL A 10 8.46 8.00 -14.44
C VAL A 10 7.23 8.85 -14.05
N ILE A 11 6.40 9.24 -15.01
CA ILE A 11 5.19 10.05 -14.77
C ILE A 11 4.12 9.28 -13.96
N ILE A 12 4.05 7.96 -14.10
CA ILE A 12 3.11 7.10 -13.36
C ILE A 12 3.68 6.47 -12.09
N GLU A 13 4.98 6.59 -11.82
CA GLU A 13 5.70 5.85 -10.75
C GLU A 13 4.93 5.80 -9.43
N ARG A 14 4.42 6.96 -9.00
CA ARG A 14 3.75 7.18 -7.71
C ARG A 14 2.23 7.28 -7.82
N ARG A 15 1.67 7.08 -9.01
CA ARG A 15 0.21 7.13 -9.25
C ARG A 15 -0.39 5.76 -8.93
N PRO A 16 -1.41 5.67 -8.07
CA PRO A 16 -1.99 4.39 -7.65
C PRO A 16 -2.97 3.84 -8.69
N ILE A 17 -2.45 3.43 -9.86
CA ILE A 17 -3.26 3.02 -11.02
C ILE A 17 -3.39 1.50 -11.20
N PHE A 18 -2.57 0.70 -10.51
CA PHE A 18 -2.61 -0.77 -10.64
C PHE A 18 -3.60 -1.36 -9.64
N ASN A 19 -4.79 -1.75 -10.11
CA ASN A 19 -5.71 -2.54 -9.29
C ASN A 19 -5.26 -4.01 -9.30
N VAL A 20 -4.46 -4.41 -8.32
CA VAL A 20 -3.81 -5.73 -8.31
C VAL A 20 -4.86 -6.85 -8.27
N SER A 21 -5.90 -6.70 -7.45
CA SER A 21 -6.98 -7.67 -7.30
C SER A 21 -7.86 -7.84 -8.56
N LYS A 22 -7.82 -6.89 -9.52
CA LYS A 22 -8.42 -7.04 -10.86
C LYS A 22 -7.42 -7.54 -11.91
N LEU A 23 -6.16 -7.13 -11.83
CA LEU A 23 -5.12 -7.48 -12.80
C LEU A 23 -4.66 -8.94 -12.65
N ASN A 24 -4.53 -9.42 -11.42
CA ASN A 24 -4.29 -10.83 -11.10
C ASN A 24 -4.84 -11.15 -9.69
N PRO A 25 -6.09 -11.66 -9.59
CA PRO A 25 -6.70 -12.02 -8.31
C PRO A 25 -5.87 -13.04 -7.50
N GLY A 26 -5.20 -13.97 -8.18
CA GLY A 26 -4.39 -15.01 -7.54
C GLY A 26 -3.08 -14.49 -6.93
N LEU A 27 -2.53 -13.38 -7.42
CA LEU A 27 -1.25 -12.83 -6.96
C LEU A 27 -1.27 -12.47 -5.46
N VAL A 28 -2.42 -12.00 -4.96
CA VAL A 28 -2.61 -11.67 -3.53
C VAL A 28 -2.51 -12.92 -2.65
N ASN A 29 -2.87 -14.11 -3.17
CA ASN A 29 -2.80 -15.38 -2.44
C ASN A 29 -1.45 -16.09 -2.63
N TYR A 30 -0.70 -15.76 -3.69
CA TYR A 30 0.59 -16.38 -4.02
C TYR A 30 1.80 -15.65 -3.38
N VAL A 31 1.66 -14.37 -3.04
CA VAL A 31 2.75 -13.55 -2.48
C VAL A 31 2.40 -13.12 -1.06
N ASP A 32 2.96 -13.78 -0.05
CA ASP A 32 2.65 -13.53 1.38
C ASP A 32 2.80 -12.07 1.80
N GLN A 33 3.81 -11.38 1.27
CA GLN A 33 4.04 -9.97 1.55
C GLN A 33 2.89 -9.09 1.02
N LEU A 34 2.32 -9.43 -0.14
CA LEU A 34 1.16 -8.76 -0.71
C LEU A 34 -0.14 -9.14 0.03
N ALA A 35 -0.31 -10.42 0.42
CA ALA A 35 -1.41 -10.86 1.28
C ALA A 35 -1.45 -10.03 2.59
N ARG A 36 -0.29 -9.94 3.26
CA ARG A 36 -0.07 -9.21 4.51
C ARG A 36 -0.35 -7.72 4.36
N ILE A 37 0.12 -7.09 3.29
CA ILE A 37 -0.07 -5.65 3.05
C ILE A 37 -1.51 -5.32 2.65
N ASN A 38 -2.18 -6.17 1.85
CA ASN A 38 -3.60 -6.02 1.56
C ASN A 38 -4.43 -6.16 2.85
N LYS A 39 -4.15 -7.17 3.69
CA LYS A 39 -4.78 -7.34 5.02
C LYS A 39 -4.58 -6.11 5.94
N LEU A 40 -3.36 -5.57 6.02
CA LEU A 40 -3.08 -4.36 6.80
C LEU A 40 -3.84 -3.14 6.27
N ARG A 41 -3.90 -2.93 4.94
CA ARG A 41 -4.66 -1.83 4.33
C ARG A 41 -6.17 -1.98 4.56
N ARG A 42 -6.73 -3.18 4.44
CA ARG A 42 -8.14 -3.46 4.79
C ARG A 42 -8.43 -3.15 6.25
N ASN A 43 -7.56 -3.56 7.18
CA ASN A 43 -7.70 -3.22 8.60
C ASN A 43 -7.64 -1.69 8.85
N ILE A 44 -6.76 -0.97 8.16
CA ILE A 44 -6.66 0.50 8.27
C ILE A 44 -7.92 1.19 7.75
N LEU A 45 -8.53 0.69 6.67
CA LEU A 45 -9.81 1.19 6.15
C LEU A 45 -10.96 0.96 7.13
N LEU A 46 -11.08 -0.25 7.70
CA LEU A 46 -12.07 -0.59 8.72
C LEU A 46 -11.91 0.28 9.98
N MET A 47 -10.67 0.53 10.41
CA MET A 47 -10.36 1.38 11.58
C MET A 47 -10.33 2.88 11.27
N LYS A 48 -10.55 3.32 10.01
CA LYS A 48 -10.41 4.73 9.60
C LYS A 48 -11.30 5.66 10.44
N CYS A 49 -12.55 5.26 10.69
CA CYS A 49 -13.48 6.01 11.54
C CYS A 49 -13.00 6.06 13.00
N TYR A 50 -12.44 4.98 13.55
CA TYR A 50 -11.87 4.96 14.89
C TYR A 50 -10.65 5.90 15.01
N PHE A 51 -9.72 5.86 14.05
CA PHE A 51 -8.54 6.73 14.03
C PHE A 51 -8.90 8.23 13.91
N MET A 52 -10.01 8.55 13.24
CA MET A 52 -10.53 9.91 13.14
C MET A 52 -11.30 10.34 14.39
N CYS A 53 -12.19 9.51 14.93
CA CYS A 53 -13.10 9.89 16.01
C CYS A 53 -12.48 9.77 17.42
N CYS A 54 -11.64 8.76 17.68
CA CYS A 54 -11.05 8.55 19.00
C CYS A 54 -9.99 9.62 19.34
N LYS A 55 -10.16 10.36 20.44
CA LYS A 55 -9.23 11.40 20.93
C LYS A 55 -7.80 10.88 21.15
N VAL A 56 -7.65 9.61 21.57
CA VAL A 56 -6.34 8.96 21.78
C VAL A 56 -5.70 8.59 20.45
N ALA A 57 -6.42 7.90 19.57
CA ALA A 57 -5.90 7.50 18.25
C ALA A 57 -5.56 8.71 17.35
N ARG A 58 -6.38 9.78 17.41
CA ARG A 58 -6.12 11.04 16.70
C ARG A 58 -4.81 11.69 17.16
N LYS A 59 -4.47 11.63 18.46
CA LYS A 59 -3.16 12.08 18.98
C LYS A 59 -1.99 11.26 18.44
N GLN A 60 -2.17 9.96 18.20
CA GLN A 60 -1.15 9.08 17.63
C GLN A 60 -0.89 9.31 16.12
N ARG A 61 -1.73 10.12 15.44
CA ARG A 61 -1.53 10.57 14.04
C ARG A 61 -1.32 9.44 13.02
N ILE A 62 -1.84 8.24 13.29
CA ILE A 62 -1.59 7.00 12.52
C ILE A 62 -1.75 7.19 11.00
N LEU A 63 -2.83 7.85 10.57
CA LEU A 63 -3.11 8.12 9.15
C LEU A 63 -2.09 9.10 8.51
N GLN A 64 -1.54 10.05 9.29
CA GLN A 64 -0.55 11.02 8.79
C GLN A 64 0.81 10.39 8.50
N ASN A 65 1.12 9.26 9.15
CA ASN A 65 2.33 8.47 8.86
C ASN A 65 2.28 7.86 7.44
N LEU A 66 1.07 7.76 6.85
CA LEU A 66 0.83 7.26 5.49
C LEU A 66 0.75 8.37 4.43
N LYS A 67 1.06 9.64 4.77
CA LYS A 67 0.94 10.81 3.87
C LYS A 67 1.63 10.66 2.50
N HIS A 68 2.70 9.84 2.41
CA HIS A 68 3.43 9.59 1.16
C HIS A 68 2.81 8.47 0.30
N ARG A 69 1.81 7.76 0.82
CA ARG A 69 1.02 6.70 0.17
C ARG A 69 -0.45 6.84 0.57
N GLN A 70 -1.00 8.04 0.41
CA GLN A 70 -2.32 8.42 0.91
C GLN A 70 -3.45 7.46 0.42
N HIS A 71 -3.31 6.90 -0.78
CA HIS A 71 -4.20 5.86 -1.33
C HIS A 71 -4.31 4.59 -0.46
N PHE A 72 -3.36 4.33 0.44
CA PHE A 72 -3.43 3.21 1.40
C PHE A 72 -4.56 3.39 2.42
N VAL A 73 -5.05 4.61 2.63
CA VAL A 73 -6.19 4.92 3.52
C VAL A 73 -7.48 5.21 2.74
N GLU A 74 -7.50 4.92 1.44
CA GLU A 74 -8.63 5.19 0.53
C GLU A 74 -9.12 3.92 -0.17
N ASN A 75 -8.21 3.02 -0.58
CA ASN A 75 -8.53 1.75 -1.22
C ASN A 75 -7.48 0.69 -0.85
N SER A 76 -7.85 -0.59 -0.73
CA SER A 76 -6.93 -1.68 -0.37
C SER A 76 -6.19 -2.31 -1.56
N ASP A 77 -6.74 -2.17 -2.76
CA ASP A 77 -6.41 -2.98 -3.93
C ASP A 77 -5.72 -2.17 -5.04
N MET A 78 -5.69 -0.84 -4.93
CA MET A 78 -4.91 0.07 -5.80
C MET A 78 -3.46 0.25 -5.31
N TYR A 79 -2.49 0.04 -6.20
CA TYR A 79 -1.05 0.20 -5.94
C TYR A 79 -0.43 1.11 -6.99
N SER A 80 0.64 1.82 -6.62
CA SER A 80 1.54 2.51 -7.56
C SER A 80 2.74 1.62 -7.92
N LEU A 81 3.51 2.00 -8.94
CA LEU A 81 4.69 1.22 -9.34
C LEU A 81 5.72 1.16 -8.21
N ILE A 82 5.97 2.28 -7.52
CA ILE A 82 6.91 2.31 -6.40
C ILE A 82 6.45 1.45 -5.22
N ASP A 83 5.14 1.30 -4.99
CA ASP A 83 4.64 0.38 -3.95
C ASP A 83 4.99 -1.08 -4.27
N LEU A 84 4.82 -1.49 -5.53
CA LEU A 84 5.13 -2.87 -5.95
C LEU A 84 6.65 -3.14 -5.92
N VAL A 85 7.47 -2.14 -6.26
CA VAL A 85 8.93 -2.21 -6.13
C VAL A 85 9.38 -2.24 -4.67
N ASP A 86 8.84 -1.37 -3.81
CA ASP A 86 9.13 -1.37 -2.37
C ASP A 86 8.59 -2.62 -1.66
N LEU A 87 7.52 -3.24 -2.17
CA LEU A 87 7.03 -4.54 -1.69
C LEU A 87 8.08 -5.61 -2.00
N TYR A 88 8.39 -5.81 -3.28
CA TYR A 88 9.38 -6.82 -3.73
C TYR A 88 10.74 -6.66 -3.05
N GLN A 89 11.21 -5.42 -2.87
CA GLN A 89 12.50 -5.13 -2.23
C GLN A 89 12.43 -5.04 -0.69
N GLY A 90 11.33 -5.44 -0.06
CA GLY A 90 11.22 -5.54 1.40
C GLY A 90 11.26 -4.21 2.16
N ARG A 91 10.92 -3.09 1.50
CA ARG A 91 10.89 -1.73 2.09
C ARG A 91 9.49 -1.22 2.43
N LEU A 92 8.43 -1.85 1.93
CA LEU A 92 7.05 -1.41 2.16
C LEU A 92 6.54 -1.69 3.60
N LEU A 93 7.19 -2.61 4.32
CA LEU A 93 6.97 -2.88 5.75
C LEU A 93 8.28 -2.77 6.54
N PRO A 94 8.25 -2.24 7.77
CA PRO A 94 9.41 -2.26 8.67
C PRO A 94 9.73 -3.68 9.12
N GLU A 95 10.99 -3.96 9.42
CA GLU A 95 11.50 -5.32 9.63
C GLU A 95 10.82 -6.04 10.81
N LYS A 96 10.54 -5.30 11.89
CA LYS A 96 9.80 -5.80 13.06
C LYS A 96 8.40 -6.31 12.73
N VAL A 97 7.82 -5.91 11.59
CA VAL A 97 6.55 -6.45 11.09
C VAL A 97 6.77 -7.67 10.18
N ARG A 98 7.89 -7.77 9.44
CA ARG A 98 8.20 -8.97 8.63
C ARG A 98 8.21 -10.23 9.50
N ASN A 99 9.01 -10.19 10.57
CA ASN A 99 9.41 -11.37 11.35
C ASN A 99 8.35 -11.87 12.35
N VAL A 100 7.08 -11.48 12.18
CA VAL A 100 5.94 -12.04 12.93
C VAL A 100 5.17 -12.96 12.00
N THR A 101 5.73 -14.16 11.80
CA THR A 101 5.10 -15.35 11.20
C THR A 101 5.75 -16.56 11.86
#